data_AF-A0A9X8NTP4-F1
#
_entry.id   AF-A0A9X8NTP4-F1
#
_cell.length_a   1.000
_cell.length_b   1.000
_cell.length_c   1.000
_cell.angle_alpha   90.00
_cell.angle_beta   90.00
_cell.angle_gamma   90.00
#
_symmetry.space_group_name_H-M   'P 1'
#
loop_
_entity.id
_entity.type
_entity.pdbx_description
1 polymer ?
#
loop_
_entity_poly.entity_id
_entity_poly.type
_entity_poly.pdbx_seq_one_letter_code
_entity_poly.pdbx_strand_id
1 'polypeptide(L)' 'MTEYQNHNTPIQEETQVKKPKVQKPPTFKKMEIAAKNILAAKGINYYDWLHEAHEKLVQETMLANVDSIGSLVKS' A
#
# COMPACT_ATOMS: atom_id res chain seq x y z
N MET A 1 40.27 -22.26 13.07
CA MET A 1 38.86 -22.67 13.27
C MET A 1 38.16 -21.51 13.94
N THR A 2 37.39 -20.73 13.19
CA THR A 2 36.71 -19.54 13.72
C THR A 2 35.35 -19.95 14.28
N GLU A 3 35.20 -19.70 15.58
CA GLU A 3 34.03 -19.91 16.41
C GLU A 3 32.85 -19.06 15.90
N TYR A 4 31.71 -19.70 15.63
CA TYR A 4 30.49 -19.01 15.22
C TYR A 4 29.67 -18.62 16.45
N GLN A 5 29.71 -17.34 16.80
CA GLN A 5 28.85 -16.75 17.82
C GLN A 5 27.39 -16.70 17.28
N ASN A 6 26.56 -17.66 17.69
CA ASN A 6 25.11 -17.64 17.45
C ASN A 6 24.46 -16.62 18.39
N HIS A 7 24.13 -15.44 17.87
CA HIS A 7 23.27 -14.51 18.58
C HIS A 7 21.80 -14.89 18.32
N ASN A 8 21.20 -15.53 19.32
CA ASN A 8 19.76 -15.75 19.42
C ASN A 8 19.02 -14.41 19.35
N THR A 9 18.38 -14.14 18.22
CA THR A 9 17.37 -13.09 18.11
C THR A 9 16.06 -13.61 18.73
N PRO A 10 15.43 -12.89 19.67
CA PRO A 10 14.11 -13.26 20.14
C PRO A 10 13.12 -13.10 18.99
N ILE A 11 12.57 -14.22 18.53
CA ILE A 11 11.46 -14.26 17.59
C ILE A 11 10.28 -13.61 18.33
N GLN A 12 10.02 -12.34 18.01
CA GLN A 12 8.80 -11.68 18.43
C GLN A 12 7.66 -12.44 17.76
N GLU A 13 6.92 -13.17 18.58
CA GLU A 13 5.68 -13.84 18.22
C GLU A 13 4.68 -12.75 17.78
N GLU A 14 4.75 -12.37 16.50
CA GLU A 14 3.72 -11.56 15.88
C GLU A 14 2.43 -12.36 15.95
N THR A 15 1.62 -12.00 16.94
CA THR A 15 0.23 -12.40 17.06
C THR A 15 -0.40 -12.16 15.70
N GLN A 16 -0.69 -13.23 14.95
CA GLN A 16 -1.32 -13.15 13.65
C GLN A 16 -2.73 -12.60 13.86
N VAL A 17 -2.86 -11.27 13.90
CA VAL A 17 -4.12 -10.59 13.78
C VAL A 17 -4.67 -11.03 12.44
N LYS A 18 -5.69 -11.89 12.46
CA LYS A 18 -6.40 -12.34 11.25
C LYS A 18 -6.99 -11.09 10.61
N LYS A 19 -6.21 -10.47 9.71
CA LYS A 19 -6.64 -9.35 8.88
C LYS A 19 -7.97 -9.80 8.27
N PRO A 20 -9.02 -8.97 8.32
CA PRO A 20 -10.26 -9.27 7.62
C PRO A 20 -9.86 -9.70 6.20
N LYS A 21 -10.30 -10.88 5.77
CA LYS A 21 -10.14 -11.27 4.36
C LYS A 21 -11.00 -10.29 3.59
N VAL A 22 -10.42 -9.14 3.23
CA VAL A 22 -10.99 -8.21 2.28
C VAL A 22 -11.11 -9.02 1.02
N GLN A 23 -12.29 -9.58 0.79
CA GLN A 23 -12.59 -10.29 -0.43
C GLN A 23 -12.48 -9.24 -1.52
N LYS A 24 -11.45 -9.36 -2.36
CA LYS A 24 -11.35 -8.54 -3.54
C LYS A 24 -12.67 -8.67 -4.29
N PRO A 25 -13.31 -7.56 -4.69
CA PRO A 25 -14.55 -7.62 -5.43
C PRO A 25 -14.41 -8.59 -6.62
N PRO A 26 -15.43 -9.39 -6.95
CA PRO A 26 -15.34 -10.40 -8.01
C PRO A 26 -14.97 -9.79 -9.38
N THR A 27 -15.24 -8.50 -9.56
CA THR A 27 -14.91 -7.70 -10.74
C THR A 27 -13.52 -7.09 -10.73
N PHE A 28 -12.79 -7.13 -9.60
CA PHE A 28 -11.50 -6.48 -9.43
C PHE A 28 -10.49 -6.92 -10.48
N LYS A 29 -10.33 -8.23 -10.70
CA LYS A 29 -9.38 -8.76 -11.67
C LYS A 29 -9.72 -8.36 -13.10
N LYS A 30 -11.01 -8.28 -13.45
CA LYS A 30 -11.45 -7.85 -14.78
C LYS A 30 -11.12 -6.37 -15.01
N MET A 31 -11.38 -5.53 -14.01
CA MET A 31 -11.06 -4.10 -14.07
C MET A 31 -9.55 -3.85 -14.07
N GLU A 32 -8.77 -4.58 -13.28
CA GLU A 32 -7.31 -4.50 -13.28
C GLU A 32 -6.74 -4.81 -14.66
N ILE A 33 -7.21 -5.88 -15.31
CA ILE A 33 -6.78 -6.26 -16.66
C ILE A 33 -7.16 -5.17 -17.67
N ALA A 34 -8.39 -4.65 -17.60
CA ALA A 34 -8.84 -3.57 -18.48
C ALA A 34 -7.97 -2.32 -18.33
N ALA A 35 -7.67 -1.91 -17.09
CA ALA A 35 -6.81 -0.76 -16.80
C ALA A 35 -5.40 -0.97 -17.34
N LYS A 36 -4.79 -2.14 -17.12
CA LYS A 36 -3.47 -2.49 -17.67
C LYS A 36 -3.45 -2.40 -19.20
N ASN A 37 -4.47 -2.93 -19.88
CA ASN A 37 -4.55 -2.90 -21.34
C ASN A 37 -4.71 -1.47 -21.87
N ILE A 38 -5.54 -0.64 -21.24
CA ILE A 38 -5.74 0.76 -21.63
C ILE A 38 -4.45 1.57 -21.47
N LEU A 39 -3.72 1.37 -20.35
CA LEU A 39 -2.47 2.09 -20.10
C LEU A 39 -1.33 1.60 -21.01
N ALA A 40 -1.24 0.29 -21.25
CA ALA A 40 -0.29 -0.27 -22.20
C ALA A 40 -0.51 0.29 -23.63
N ALA A 41 -1.77 0.43 -24.07
CA ALA A 41 -2.10 1.05 -25.35
C ALA A 41 -1.69 2.54 -25.44
N LYS A 42 -1.57 3.22 -24.29
CA LYS A 42 -1.06 4.60 -24.18
C LYS A 42 0.47 4.66 -23.99
N GLY A 43 1.16 3.53 -23.91
CA GLY A 43 2.59 3.47 -23.59
C GLY A 43 2.92 3.82 -22.14
N ILE A 44 1.93 3.77 -21.23
CA ILE A 44 2.10 4.10 -19.82
C ILE A 44 2.22 2.81 -19.00
N ASN A 45 3.19 2.76 -18.08
CA ASN A 45 3.32 1.66 -17.14
C ASN A 45 2.21 1.71 -16.08
N TYR A 46 1.53 0.58 -15.89
CA TYR A 46 0.45 0.45 -14.90
C TYR A 46 0.87 0.81 -13.47
N TYR A 47 2.08 0.41 -13.05
CA TYR A 47 2.55 0.62 -11.69
C TYR A 47 2.99 2.05 -11.44
N ASP A 48 3.58 2.71 -12.43
CA ASP A 48 3.94 4.13 -12.34
C ASP A 48 2.68 5.00 -12.22
N TRP A 49 1.69 4.76 -13.09
CA TRP A 49 0.38 5.43 -13.00
C TRP A 49 -0.32 5.17 -11.64
N LEU A 50 -0.22 3.95 -11.13
CA LEU A 50 -0.80 3.61 -9.82
C LEU A 50 -0.08 4.36 -8.69
N HIS A 51 1.24 4.54 -8.79
CA HIS A 51 2.04 5.30 -7.84
C HIS A 51 1.62 6.78 -7.83
N GLU A 52 1.55 7.39 -9.01
CA GLU A 52 1.10 8.79 -9.16
C GLU A 52 -0.32 8.99 -8.63
N ALA A 53 -1.23 8.05 -8.89
CA ALA A 53 -2.60 8.11 -8.38
C ALA A 53 -2.64 8.04 -6.84
N HIS A 54 -1.79 7.22 -6.22
CA HIS A 54 -1.64 7.17 -4.76
C HIS A 54 -1.07 8.48 -4.20
N GLU A 55 -0.02 9.03 -4.81
CA GLU A 55 0.58 10.29 -4.36
C GLU A 55 -0.42 11.44 -4.45
N LYS A 56 -1.16 11.53 -5.56
CA LYS A 56 -2.20 12.53 -5.77
C LYS A 56 -3.30 12.44 -4.72
N LEU A 57 -3.78 11.23 -4.39
CA LEU A 57 -4.79 11.03 -3.34
C LEU A 57 -4.31 11.51 -1.97
N VAL A 58 -3.06 11.19 -1.61
CA VAL A 58 -2.45 11.62 -0.34
C VAL A 58 -2.31 13.14 -0.32
N GLN A 59 -1.76 13.74 -1.38
CA GLN A 59 -1.59 15.20 -1.48
C GLN A 59 -2.93 15.92 -1.44
N GLU A 60 -3.95 15.47 -2.18
CA GLU A 60 -5.30 16.05 -2.15
C GLU A 60 -5.91 15.97 -0.75
N THR A 61 -5.73 14.86 -0.05
CA THR A 61 -6.19 14.72 1.34
C THR A 61 -5.43 15.63 2.29
N MET A 62 -4.12 15.77 2.13
CA MET A 62 -3.32 16.70 2.95
C MET A 62 -3.74 18.15 2.70
N LEU A 63 -3.94 18.56 1.44
CA LEU A 63 -4.38 19.89 1.06
C LEU A 63 -5.80 20.20 1.58
N ALA A 64 -6.72 19.24 1.48
CA ALA A 64 -8.07 19.37 2.03
C ALA A 64 -8.09 19.41 3.57
N ASN A 65 -7.09 18.80 4.19
CA ASN A 65 -6.99 18.70 5.64
C ASN A 65 -5.99 19.69 6.26
N VAL A 66 -5.36 20.63 5.55
CA VAL A 66 -4.58 21.68 6.23
C VAL A 66 -5.47 22.44 7.23
N ASP A 67 -6.77 22.55 6.95
CA ASP A 67 -7.76 23.11 7.88
C ASP A 67 -8.34 22.10 8.91
N SER A 68 -8.07 20.79 8.81
CA SER A 68 -8.69 19.74 9.66
C SER A 68 -7.76 18.71 10.32
N ILE A 69 -6.52 18.50 9.84
CA ILE A 69 -5.51 17.59 10.44
C ILE A 69 -4.94 18.16 11.75
N GLY A 70 -5.12 19.45 12.04
CA GLY A 70 -4.80 20.03 13.35
C GLY A 70 -5.48 19.32 14.53
N SER A 71 -6.54 18.53 14.28
CA SER A 71 -7.32 17.82 15.31
C SER A 71 -6.96 16.32 15.48
N LEU A 72 -6.39 15.65 14.47
CA LEU A 72 -6.28 14.17 14.49
C LEU A 72 -4.92 13.62 15.00
N VAL A 73 -3.89 14.46 15.16
CA VAL A 73 -2.55 14.04 15.60
C VAL A 73 -2.32 14.28 17.11
N LYS A 74 -3.34 14.75 17.85
CA LYS A 74 -3.30 14.87 19.31
C LYS A 74 -4.47 14.12 19.94
N SER A 75 -4.27 12.83 20.20
CA SER A 75 -4.98 12.07 21.24
C SER A 75 -4.10 10.93 21.71
#